data_AF-A0A8T4M512-F1
#
_entry.id   AF-A0A8T4M512-F1
#
_cell.length_a   1.000
_cell.length_b   1.000
_cell.length_c   1.000
_cell.angle_alpha   90.00
_cell.angle_beta   90.00
_cell.angle_gamma   90.00
#
_symmetry.space_group_name_H-M   'P 1'
#
loop_
_entity.id
_entity.type
_entity.pdbx_description
1 polymer ?
#
loop_
_entity_poly.entity_id
_entity_poly.type
_entity_poly.pdbx_seq_one_letter_code
_entity_poly.pdbx_strand_id
1 'polypeptide(L)'
;MEENKNVWVLVLVAVAVLLLFGSFGMGSYGMMGFGMGFGFLFMLLFWGVLIWLVVTLINAAQSGKKEEDSLNILKKRYASGEIKKKQYEEMKKELK
;
A
#
# COMPACT_ATOMS: atom_id res chain seq x y z
N MET A 1 9.06 12.03 -8.08
CA MET A 1 8.84 11.93 -6.63
C MET A 1 7.33 11.86 -6.33
N GLU A 2 6.61 10.83 -6.79
CA GLU A 2 5.14 10.74 -6.62
C GLU A 2 4.68 9.48 -5.86
N GLU A 3 5.62 8.67 -5.38
CA GLU A 3 5.35 7.34 -4.82
C GLU A 3 4.66 7.37 -3.44
N ASN A 4 4.60 8.53 -2.78
CA ASN A 4 3.94 8.68 -1.47
C ASN A 4 2.50 9.18 -1.54
N LYS A 5 2.08 9.87 -2.61
CA LYS A 5 0.76 10.54 -2.66
C LYS A 5 -0.38 9.53 -2.62
N ASN A 6 -0.26 8.41 -3.34
CA ASN A 6 -1.30 7.38 -3.38
C ASN A 6 -1.45 6.66 -2.03
N VAL A 7 -0.34 6.45 -1.32
CA VAL A 7 -0.34 5.86 0.02
C VAL A 7 -1.05 6.80 1.00
N TRP A 8 -0.71 8.09 0.99
CA TRP A 8 -1.40 9.08 1.84
C TRP A 8 -2.87 9.23 1.49
N VAL A 9 -3.25 9.12 0.21
CA VAL A 9 -4.65 9.12 -0.24
C VAL A 9 -5.39 7.87 0.23
N LEU A 10 -4.80 6.67 0.12
CA LEU A 10 -5.41 5.43 0.61
C LEU A 10 -5.54 5.42 2.13
N VAL A 11 -4.55 5.95 2.85
CA VAL A 11 -4.62 6.12 4.31
C VAL A 11 -5.72 7.12 4.66
N LEU A 12 -5.82 8.26 3.98
CA LEU A 12 -6.90 9.23 4.18
C LEU A 12 -8.28 8.63 3.90
N VAL A 13 -8.42 7.86 2.83
CA VAL A 13 -9.68 7.18 2.49
C VAL A 13 -10.03 6.12 3.53
N ALA A 14 -9.08 5.31 3.98
CA ALA A 14 -9.31 4.32 5.02
C ALA A 14 -9.72 4.97 6.36
N VAL A 15 -9.06 6.08 6.74
CA VAL A 15 -9.41 6.87 7.92
C VAL A 15 -10.80 7.51 7.77
N ALA A 16 -11.12 8.08 6.61
CA ALA A 16 -12.45 8.64 6.35
C ALA A 16 -13.54 7.56 6.40
N VAL A 17 -13.30 6.38 5.84
CA VAL A 17 -14.21 5.24 5.92
C VAL A 17 -14.40 4.79 7.36
N LEU A 18 -13.33 4.71 8.17
CA LEU A 18 -13.43 4.42 9.60
C LEU A 18 -14.25 5.45 10.37
N LEU A 19 -14.09 6.74 10.06
CA LEU A 19 -14.87 7.82 10.69
C LEU A 19 -16.34 7.78 10.27
N LEU A 20 -16.64 7.40 9.03
CA LEU A 20 -18.00 7.24 8.51
C LEU A 20 -18.70 6.00 9.10
N PHE A 21 -18.00 4.86 9.18
CA PHE A 21 -18.50 3.65 9.83
C PHE A 21 -18.69 3.84 11.35
N GLY A 22 -17.76 4.56 12.00
CA GLY A 22 -17.90 4.95 13.40
C GLY A 22 -19.08 5.90 13.64
N SER A 23 -19.28 6.89 12.76
CA SER A 23 -20.38 7.86 12.88
C SER A 23 -21.76 7.26 12.63
N PHE A 24 -21.88 6.19 11.83
CA PHE A 24 -23.16 5.50 11.61
C PHE A 24 -23.54 4.55 12.75
N GLY A 25 -22.56 4.08 13.54
CA GLY A 25 -22.80 3.26 14.75
C GLY A 25 -22.99 4.08 16.02
N MET A 26 -22.61 5.36 16.02
CA MET A 26 -22.59 6.24 17.19
C MET A 26 -23.78 7.21 17.25
N GLY A 27 -24.88 6.86 16.57
CA GLY A 27 -26.17 7.57 16.66
C GLY A 27 -27.19 6.93 17.62
N SER A 28 -26.89 5.75 18.20
CA SER A 28 -27.84 4.98 19.02
C SER A 28 -27.27 4.43 20.35
N TYR A 29 -26.04 4.81 20.76
CA TYR A 29 -25.45 4.40 22.03
C TYR A 29 -25.20 5.59 22.95
N GLY A 30 -26.24 6.39 23.17
CA GLY A 30 -26.37 7.10 24.43
C GLY A 30 -26.70 6.08 25.52
N MET A 31 -26.03 6.17 26.67
CA MET A 31 -26.23 5.38 27.89
C MET A 31 -25.48 4.03 27.97
N MET A 32 -24.21 4.05 28.39
CA MET A 32 -23.63 3.20 29.45
C MET A 32 -22.10 3.12 29.38
N GLY A 33 -21.43 3.43 30.48
CA GLY A 33 -20.30 2.63 30.93
C GLY A 33 -18.91 3.24 30.76
N PHE A 34 -18.37 3.71 31.87
CA PHE A 34 -17.00 4.17 32.14
C PHE A 34 -15.87 3.13 31.85
N GLY A 35 -16.14 2.07 31.07
CA GLY A 35 -15.20 1.02 30.65
C GLY A 35 -14.92 0.99 29.15
N MET A 36 -15.53 1.87 28.35
CA MET A 36 -15.41 1.84 26.88
C MET A 36 -14.11 2.45 26.33
N GLY A 37 -13.35 3.20 27.14
CA GLY A 37 -12.14 3.90 26.67
C GLY A 37 -11.00 2.98 26.29
N PHE A 38 -10.74 1.92 27.08
CA PHE A 38 -9.68 0.96 26.79
C PHE A 38 -10.02 0.08 25.59
N GLY A 39 -11.27 -0.39 25.48
CA GLY A 39 -11.72 -1.18 24.32
C GLY A 39 -11.71 -0.37 23.03
N PHE A 40 -12.14 0.89 23.07
CA PHE A 40 -12.10 1.80 21.93
C PHE A 40 -10.66 2.10 21.49
N LEU A 41 -9.76 2.38 22.43
CA LEU A 41 -8.36 2.66 22.12
C LEU A 41 -7.66 1.44 21.50
N PHE A 42 -7.91 0.24 22.05
CA PHE A 42 -7.35 -1.01 21.53
C PHE A 42 -7.92 -1.34 20.14
N MET A 43 -9.22 -1.10 19.92
CA MET A 43 -9.87 -1.26 18.63
C MET A 43 -9.25 -0.33 17.59
N LEU A 44 -9.07 0.95 17.92
CA LEU A 44 -8.48 1.95 17.01
C LEU A 44 -7.02 1.59 16.68
N LEU A 45 -6.25 1.13 17.67
CA LEU A 45 -4.88 0.67 17.49
C LEU A 45 -4.83 -0.58 16.60
N PHE A 46 -5.75 -1.54 16.80
CA PHE A 46 -5.89 -2.72 15.94
C PHE A 46 -6.17 -2.33 14.48
N TRP A 47 -7.13 -1.43 14.23
CA TRP A 47 -7.42 -0.93 12.89
C TRP A 47 -6.24 -0.16 12.27
N GLY A 48 -5.52 0.63 13.05
CA GLY A 48 -4.31 1.33 12.60
C GLY A 48 -3.21 0.37 12.14
N VAL A 49 -2.96 -0.68 12.92
CA VAL A 49 -1.99 -1.74 12.55
C VAL A 49 -2.45 -2.50 11.29
N LEU A 50 -3.74 -2.80 11.19
CA LEU A 50 -4.30 -3.52 10.05
C LEU A 50 -4.15 -2.70 8.75
N ILE A 51 -4.41 -1.40 8.79
CA ILE A 51 -4.16 -0.48 7.65
C ILE A 51 -2.67 -0.44 7.31
N TRP A 52 -1.79 -0.31 8.31
CA TRP A 52 -0.34 -0.26 8.08
C TRP A 52 0.17 -1.54 7.39
N LEU A 53 -0.34 -2.70 7.79
CA LEU A 53 0.01 -4.00 7.21
C LEU A 53 -0.46 -4.09 5.74
N VAL A 54 -1.70 -3.69 5.45
CA VAL A 54 -2.23 -3.68 4.08
C VAL A 54 -1.42 -2.73 3.19
N VAL A 55 -1.09 -1.53 3.68
CA VAL A 55 -0.26 -0.57 2.95
C VAL A 55 1.14 -1.14 2.66
N THR A 56 1.76 -1.80 3.63
CA THR A 56 3.09 -2.40 3.46
C THR A 56 3.07 -3.51 2.40
N LEU A 57 2.03 -4.34 2.40
CA LEU A 57 1.85 -5.38 1.38
C LEU A 57 1.62 -4.80 -0.02
N ILE A 58 0.80 -3.75 -0.14
CA ILE A 58 0.55 -3.09 -1.43
C ILE A 58 1.83 -2.42 -1.94
N ASN A 59 2.60 -1.75 -1.07
CA ASN A 59 3.88 -1.14 -1.43
C ASN A 59 4.89 -2.21 -1.89
N ALA A 60 5.02 -3.31 -1.14
CA ALA A 60 5.89 -4.42 -1.52
C ALA A 60 5.49 -5.02 -2.88
N ALA A 61 4.19 -5.16 -3.13
CA ALA A 61 3.66 -5.63 -4.41
C ALA A 61 3.85 -4.63 -5.57
N GLN A 62 3.81 -3.32 -5.29
CA GLN A 62 4.06 -2.28 -6.29
C GLN A 62 5.55 -2.14 -6.65
N SER A 63 6.46 -2.26 -5.67
CA SER A 63 7.90 -2.30 -5.93
C SER A 63 8.27 -3.50 -6.82
N GLY A 64 7.70 -4.68 -6.56
CA GLY A 64 7.89 -5.86 -7.41
C GLY A 64 7.37 -5.68 -8.84
N LYS A 65 6.23 -5.01 -9.03
CA LYS A 65 5.67 -4.75 -10.39
C LYS A 65 6.52 -3.77 -11.21
N LYS A 66 7.15 -2.78 -10.58
CA LYS A 66 7.98 -1.79 -11.27
C LYS A 66 9.29 -2.41 -11.78
N GLU A 67 9.85 -3.34 -11.02
CA GLU A 67 11.00 -4.16 -11.41
C GLU A 67 10.61 -5.14 -12.53
N GLU A 68 9.42 -5.76 -12.43
CA GLU A 68 8.90 -6.66 -13.46
C GLU A 68 8.64 -5.93 -14.79
N ASP A 69 8.11 -4.71 -14.76
CA ASP A 69 7.91 -3.86 -15.94
C ASP A 69 9.23 -3.45 -16.61
N SER A 70 10.24 -3.03 -15.82
CA SER A 70 11.53 -2.63 -16.37
C SER A 70 12.31 -3.81 -16.96
N LEU A 71 12.27 -4.98 -16.32
CA LEU A 71 12.80 -6.23 -16.88
C LEU A 71 12.03 -6.68 -18.14
N ASN A 72 10.71 -6.54 -18.16
CA ASN A 72 9.89 -6.87 -19.33
C ASN A 72 10.19 -5.96 -20.53
N ILE A 73 10.39 -4.66 -20.31
CA ILE A 73 10.82 -3.72 -21.36
C ILE A 73 12.20 -4.12 -21.90
N LEU A 74 13.15 -4.46 -21.01
CA LEU A 74 14.49 -4.89 -21.39
C LEU A 74 14.46 -6.18 -22.22
N LYS A 75 13.66 -7.16 -21.80
CA LYS A 75 13.47 -8.45 -22.48
C LYS A 75 12.85 -8.28 -23.86
N LYS A 76 11.87 -7.38 -23.98
CA LYS A 76 11.20 -7.06 -25.25
C LYS A 76 12.18 -6.48 -26.28
N ARG A 77 13.06 -5.57 -25.86
CA ARG A 77 14.08 -4.96 -26.74
C ARG A 77 15.20 -5.94 -27.12
N TYR A 78 15.54 -6.87 -26.24
CA TYR A 78 16.48 -7.94 -26.57
C TYR A 78 15.88 -8.88 -27.62
N ALA A 79 14.60 -9.25 -27.47
CA ALA A 79 13.89 -10.08 -28.44
C ALA A 79 13.68 -9.40 -29.79
N SER A 80 13.52 -8.07 -29.83
CA SER A 80 13.49 -7.30 -31.08
C SER A 80 14.87 -7.12 -31.73
N GLY A 81 15.95 -7.54 -31.07
CA GLY A 81 17.32 -7.44 -31.59
C GLY A 81 17.92 -6.03 -31.54
N GLU A 82 17.22 -5.07 -30.94
CA GLU A 82 17.67 -3.69 -30.77
C GLU A 82 18.86 -3.57 -29.80
N ILE A 83 19.06 -4.56 -28.93
CA ILE A 83 20.16 -4.62 -27.96
C ILE A 83 20.90 -5.94 -28.03
N LYS A 84 22.24 -5.89 -27.93
CA LYS A 84 23.08 -7.08 -27.91
C LYS A 84 23.02 -7.77 -26.54
N LYS A 85 23.26 -9.08 -26.52
CA LYS A 85 23.28 -9.91 -25.29
C LYS A 85 24.16 -9.31 -24.17
N LYS A 86 25.32 -8.75 -24.53
CA LYS A 86 26.23 -8.11 -23.56
C LYS A 86 25.59 -6.91 -22.84
N GLN A 87 24.89 -6.07 -23.59
CA GLN A 87 24.18 -4.90 -23.05
C GLN A 87 22.96 -5.31 -22.20
N TYR A 88 22.26 -6.37 -22.59
CA TYR A 88 21.17 -6.93 -21.80
C TYR A 88 21.65 -7.44 -20.42
N GLU A 89 22.79 -8.14 -20.37
CA GLU A 89 23.32 -8.66 -19.11
C GLU A 89 23.87 -7.57 -18.18
N GLU A 90 24.47 -6.51 -18.71
CA GLU A 90 24.91 -5.34 -17.94
C GLU A 90 23.70 -4.61 -17.31
N MET A 91 22.70 -4.25 -18.12
CA MET A 91 21.50 -3.56 -17.64
C MET A 91 20.65 -4.41 -16.68
N LYS A 92 20.59 -5.73 -16.87
CA LYS A 92 19.89 -6.64 -15.95
C LYS A 92 20.53 -6.67 -14.56
N LYS A 93 21.86 -6.52 -14.47
CA LYS A 93 22.57 -6.48 -13.18
C LYS A 93 22.39 -5.15 -12.46
N GLU A 94 22.22 -4.06 -13.18
CA GLU A 94 21.95 -2.73 -12.62
C GLU A 94 20.51 -2.54 -12.15
N LEU A 95 19.56 -3.32 -12.69
CA LEU A 95 18.14 -3.28 -12.30
C LEU A 95 17.80 -4.12 -11.06
N LYS A 96 18.79 -4.75 -10.41
CA LYS A 96 18.61 -5.63 -9.25
C LYS A 96 18.98 -4.93 -7.94
#